data_AF-A0A8T7C2E3-F1
#
_entry.id   AF-A0A8T7C2E3-F1
#
_cell.length_a   1.000
_cell.length_b   1.000
_cell.length_c   1.000
_cell.angle_alpha   90.00
_cell.angle_beta   90.00
_cell.angle_gamma   90.00
#
_symmetry.space_group_name_H-M   'P 1'
#
loop_
_entity.id
_entity.type
_entity.pdbx_description
1 polymer ?
#
loop_
_entity_poly.entity_id
_entity_poly.type
_entity_poly.pdbx_seq_one_letter_code
_entity_poly.pdbx_strand_id
1 'polypeptide(L)' 'MNKAPTCSACDTTMLAGFVPDKFDATGSAGQLSWHPGKVEEKRLLGLKTGGVRYDKNSAKAITAYRCPGCGLILHFAH' A
#
# COMPACT_ATOMS: atom_id res chain seq x y z
N MET A 1 -6.98 14.12 9.63
CA MET A 1 -5.81 13.22 9.79
C MET A 1 -6.17 12.15 10.80
N ASN A 2 -6.04 10.88 10.43
CA ASN A 2 -6.23 9.78 11.37
C ASN A 2 -5.11 9.82 12.42
N LYS A 3 -5.44 9.58 13.69
CA LYS A 3 -4.46 9.52 14.79
C LYS A 3 -3.46 8.40 14.51
N ALA A 4 -2.17 8.65 14.74
CA ALA A 4 -1.14 7.61 14.61
C ALA A 4 -1.45 6.43 15.54
N PRO A 5 -1.29 5.18 15.08
CA PRO A 5 -1.58 4.00 15.87
C PRO A 5 -0.57 3.81 17.00
N THR A 6 -0.97 3.07 18.02
CA THR A 6 -0.11 2.64 19.12
C THR A 6 0.43 1.24 18.84
N CYS A 7 1.71 1.00 19.12
CA CYS A 7 2.32 -0.32 19.02
C CYS A 7 1.76 -1.25 20.09
N SER A 8 1.19 -2.39 19.68
CA SER A 8 0.61 -3.38 20.60
C SER A 8 1.63 -4.08 21.52
N ALA A 9 2.93 -3.99 21.21
CA ALA A 9 3.99 -4.62 21.98
C ALA A 9 4.74 -3.67 22.91
N CYS A 10 4.67 -2.35 22.67
CA CYS A 10 5.46 -1.35 23.41
C CYS A 10 4.62 -0.23 24.01
N ASP A 11 3.32 -0.17 23.70
CA ASP A 11 2.40 0.91 24.07
C ASP A 11 2.89 2.32 23.69
N THR A 12 3.74 2.42 22.65
CA THR A 12 4.25 3.69 22.13
C THR A 12 3.56 4.11 20.84
N THR A 13 3.42 5.42 20.65
CA THR A 13 2.95 5.99 19.37
C THR A 13 3.90 5.63 18.24
N MET A 14 3.35 5.08 17.16
CA MET A 14 4.14 4.67 16.00
C MET A 14 4.44 5.85 15.07
N LEU A 15 5.57 5.77 14.36
CA LEU A 15 6.00 6.78 13.40
C LEU A 15 5.45 6.47 12.02
N ALA A 16 4.79 7.45 11.40
CA ALA A 16 4.30 7.34 10.03
C ALA A 16 5.46 7.32 9.02
N GLY A 17 5.30 6.52 7.97
CA GLY A 17 6.17 6.45 6.81
C GLY A 17 5.41 5.96 5.59
N PHE A 18 6.14 5.74 4.50
CA PHE A 18 5.61 5.14 3.29
C PHE A 18 6.56 4.04 2.80
N VAL A 19 6.01 3.05 2.10
CA VAL A 19 6.81 2.03 1.41
C VAL A 19 6.86 2.40 -0.07
N PRO A 20 8.02 2.80 -0.60
CA PRO A 20 8.21 2.99 -2.03
C PRO A 20 8.30 1.61 -2.68
N ASP A 21 7.30 1.24 -3.47
CA ASP A 21 7.14 -0.15 -3.90
C ASP A 21 7.35 -0.34 -5.41
N LYS A 22 7.24 0.75 -6.17
CA LYS A 22 7.58 0.76 -7.59
C LYS A 22 8.45 1.95 -7.87
N PHE A 23 9.67 1.71 -8.32
CA PHE A 23 10.34 2.63 -9.21
C PHE A 23 10.11 2.10 -10.61
N ASP A 24 9.38 2.83 -11.43
CA ASP A 24 9.38 2.50 -12.86
C ASP A 24 10.71 2.94 -13.50
N ALA A 25 11.00 2.42 -14.68
CA ALA A 25 12.21 2.77 -15.44
C ALA A 25 12.27 4.26 -15.83
N THR A 26 11.17 5.01 -15.62
CA THR A 26 11.09 6.46 -15.86
C THR A 26 11.32 7.29 -14.60
N GLY A 27 11.63 6.65 -13.47
CA GLY A 27 11.95 7.32 -12.21
C GLY A 27 10.72 7.71 -11.38
N SER A 28 9.51 7.29 -11.76
CA SER A 28 8.32 7.54 -10.96
C SER A 28 8.29 6.58 -9.78
N ALA A 29 8.22 7.13 -8.56
CA ALA A 29 7.94 6.38 -7.35
C ALA A 29 6.43 6.14 -7.23
N GLY A 30 6.00 4.89 -7.27
CA GLY A 30 4.63 4.45 -6.98
C GLY A 30 4.49 4.04 -5.53
N GLN A 31 3.47 4.57 -4.86
CA GLN A 31 3.05 4.12 -3.53
C GLN A 31 2.22 2.84 -3.66
N LEU A 32 2.44 1.90 -2.74
CA LEU A 32 1.56 0.75 -2.54
C LEU A 32 0.12 1.20 -2.33
N SER A 33 -0.80 0.52 -3.02
CA SER A 33 -2.24 0.73 -2.86
C SER A 33 -2.95 -0.60 -2.69
N TRP A 34 -3.94 -0.63 -1.81
CA TRP A 34 -4.86 -1.76 -1.66
C TRP A 34 -6.09 -1.52 -2.53
N HIS A 35 -6.61 -2.57 -3.15
CA HIS A 35 -7.86 -2.48 -3.91
C HIS A 35 -8.85 -3.55 -3.41
N PRO A 36 -10.11 -3.19 -3.11
CA PRO A 36 -11.11 -4.16 -2.70
C PRO A 36 -11.50 -5.11 -3.84
N GLY A 37 -11.93 -6.33 -3.51
CA GLY A 37 -12.53 -7.25 -4.46
C GLY A 37 -11.58 -8.32 -5.00
N LYS A 38 -12.01 -8.99 -6.07
CA LYS A 38 -11.26 -10.10 -6.68
C LYS A 38 -10.28 -9.58 -7.72
N VAL A 39 -9.12 -10.22 -7.79
CA VAL A 39 -8.12 -9.98 -8.82
C VAL A 39 -8.71 -10.37 -10.17
N GLU A 40 -8.72 -9.44 -11.13
CA GLU A 40 -9.11 -9.70 -12.51
C GLU A 40 -7.91 -9.60 -13.45
N GLU A 41 -7.76 -10.53 -14.38
CA GLU A 41 -6.67 -10.46 -15.37
C GLU A 41 -6.92 -9.33 -16.37
N LYS A 42 -5.88 -8.55 -16.68
CA LYS A 42 -5.95 -7.55 -17.75
C LYS A 42 -5.96 -8.24 -19.12
N ARG A 43 -6.93 -7.86 -19.94
CA ARG A 43 -7.08 -8.33 -21.32
C ARG A 43 -7.12 -7.16 -22.29
N LEU A 44 -6.55 -7.36 -23.47
CA LEU A 44 -6.69 -6.47 -24.63
C LEU A 44 -7.20 -7.31 -25.79
N LEU A 45 -8.38 -6.96 -26.32
CA LEU A 45 -9.02 -7.69 -27.41
C LEU A 45 -9.16 -9.21 -27.14
N GLY A 46 -9.44 -9.58 -25.89
CA GLY A 46 -9.61 -10.98 -25.46
C GLY A 46 -8.31 -11.73 -25.11
N LEU A 47 -7.15 -11.23 -25.53
CA LEU A 47 -5.83 -11.79 -25.24
C LEU A 47 -5.32 -11.34 -23.87
N LYS A 48 -4.62 -12.24 -23.16
CA LYS A 48 -3.94 -11.91 -21.90
C LYS A 48 -2.75 -11.00 -22.20
N THR A 49 -2.72 -9.81 -21.59
CA THR A 49 -1.62 -8.85 -21.78
C THR A 49 -0.59 -8.88 -20.65
N GLY A 50 -0.80 -9.73 -19.65
CA GLY A 50 -0.13 -9.60 -18.37
C GLY A 50 -0.70 -8.44 -17.54
N GLY A 51 -0.58 -8.57 -16.22
CA GLY A 51 -1.06 -7.60 -15.25
C GLY A 51 -2.51 -7.82 -14.78
N VAL A 52 -2.87 -7.05 -13.76
CA VAL A 52 -4.18 -7.11 -13.09
C VAL A 52 -4.98 -5.87 -13.49
N ARG A 53 -6.26 -6.06 -13.81
CA ARG A 53 -7.24 -4.99 -13.94
C ARG A 53 -7.68 -4.57 -12.53
N TYR A 54 -7.63 -3.28 -12.27
CA TYR A 54 -8.18 -2.69 -11.04
C TYR A 54 -8.72 -1.30 -11.37
N ASP A 55 -9.69 -0.83 -10.60
CA ASP A 55 -10.19 0.53 -10.67
C ASP A 55 -9.28 1.44 -9.84
N LYS A 56 -8.57 2.35 -10.51
CA LYS A 56 -7.66 3.29 -9.84
C LYS A 56 -8.38 4.19 -8.85
N ASN A 57 -9.66 4.51 -9.08
CA ASN A 57 -10.43 5.37 -8.18
C ASN A 57 -10.88 4.64 -6.91
N SER A 58 -10.92 3.31 -6.96
CA SER A 58 -11.23 2.44 -5.82
C SER A 58 -9.98 1.96 -5.08
N ALA A 59 -8.79 2.32 -5.58
CA ALA A 59 -7.52 2.00 -4.92
C ALA A 59 -7.28 2.93 -3.73
N LYS A 60 -6.90 2.33 -2.60
CA LYS A 60 -6.62 2.97 -1.33
C LYS A 60 -5.13 3.04 -1.08
N ALA A 61 -4.60 4.23 -0.85
CA ALA A 61 -3.18 4.38 -0.55
C ALA A 61 -2.84 3.67 0.76
N ILE A 62 -1.70 2.96 0.78
CA ILE A 62 -1.21 2.29 1.99
C ILE A 62 -0.21 3.19 2.70
N THR A 63 -0.47 3.51 3.96
CA THR A 63 0.48 4.15 4.87
C THR A 63 1.10 3.10 5.78
N ALA A 64 2.42 3.15 5.94
CA ALA A 64 3.14 2.28 6.87
C ALA A 64 3.43 3.04 8.17
N TYR A 65 3.36 2.34 9.30
CA TYR A 65 3.76 2.87 10.59
C TYR A 65 4.79 1.94 11.20
N ARG A 66 5.90 2.49 11.69
CA ARG A 66 6.96 1.74 12.36
C ARG A 66 7.00 2.09 13.85
N CYS A 67 7.05 1.08 14.71
CA CYS A 67 7.35 1.27 16.12
C CYS A 67 8.84 1.61 16.29
N PRO A 68 9.19 2.73 16.96
CA PRO A 68 10.60 3.08 17.19
C PRO A 68 11.28 2.17 18.22
N GLY A 69 10.53 1.54 19.13
CA GLY A 69 11.07 0.67 20.17
C GLY A 69 11.45 -0.72 19.68
N CYS A 70 10.49 -1.44 19.08
CA CYS A 70 10.68 -2.84 18.67
C CYS A 70 10.76 -3.05 17.15
N GLY A 71 10.50 -2.03 16.33
CA GLY A 71 10.54 -2.15 14.88
C GLY A 71 9.30 -2.77 14.23
N LEU A 72 8.24 -3.12 14.98
CA LEU A 72 6.96 -3.59 14.42
C LEU A 72 6.45 -2.62 13.33
N ILE A 73 6.05 -3.16 12.18
CA ILE A 73 5.49 -2.40 11.07
C ILE A 73 4.02 -2.77 10.88
N LEU A 74 3.16 -1.75 10.82
CA LEU A 74 1.74 -1.89 10.49
C LEU A 74 1.43 -1.15 9.18
N HIS A 75 0.59 -1.73 8.34
CA HIS A 75 0.14 -1.13 7.08
C HIS A 75 -1.36 -0.85 7.14
N PHE A 76 -1.77 0.37 6.81
CA PHE A 76 -3.17 0.80 6.82
C PHE A 76 -3.55 1.29 5.43
N ALA A 77 -4.68 0.81 4.92
CA ALA A 77 -5.30 1.30 3.69
C ALA A 77 -6.35 2.36 4.03
N HIS A 78 -6.26 3.53 3.37
CA HIS A 78 -7.17 4.66 3.58
C HIS A 78 -8.15 4.82 2.42
#